data_AF-A0A8B6BEU1-F1
#
_entry.id   AF-A0A8B6BEU1-F1
#
_cell.length_a   1.000
_cell.length_b   1.000
_cell.length_c   1.000
_cell.angle_alpha   90.00
_cell.angle_beta   90.00
_cell.angle_gamma   90.00
#
_symmetry.space_group_name_H-M   'P 1'
#
loop_
_entity.id
_entity.type
_entity.pdbx_description
1 polymer ?
#
loop_
_entity_poly.entity_id
_entity_poly.type
_entity_poly.pdbx_seq_one_letter_code
_entity_poly.pdbx_strand_id
1 'polypeptide(L)'
;MCSKIDVENSLLSVHEEKIESEKKKMKAKKEKEEKGDKEEQSSKDISAVTAFDKEDHWEKEVKEYQIPSRITEADKKNDMKSPKRKLDRKLVLIVQEMINGKEIWKLPDGYYNNEETLKETAENALQQRCGTTLKSNIFGNAPHGLFKYKLPLSVRETENAEGVKIFIYKAEFKDGNVDLKDKEIMDYKWVTLEELSEYVTPQFEKTLKEFVLEF
;
A
#
# COMPACT_ATOMS: atom_id res chain seq x y z
N MET A 1 -3.22 22.43 16.09
CA MET A 1 -4.39 22.93 16.85
C MET A 1 -5.00 21.77 17.63
N CYS A 2 -5.34 20.65 16.99
CA CYS A 2 -5.80 19.43 17.66
C CYS A 2 -4.85 18.92 18.75
N SER A 3 -3.55 18.79 18.47
CA SER A 3 -2.58 18.30 19.46
C SER A 3 -2.52 19.12 20.76
N LYS A 4 -2.78 20.43 20.72
CA LYS A 4 -2.80 21.28 21.92
C LYS A 4 -4.06 21.03 22.75
N ILE A 5 -5.20 20.93 22.06
CA ILE A 5 -6.50 20.63 22.66
C ILE A 5 -6.49 19.22 23.27
N ASP A 6 -5.83 18.27 22.61
CA ASP A 6 -5.68 16.90 23.11
C ASP A 6 -4.89 16.87 24.42
N VAL A 7 -3.78 17.62 24.50
CA VAL A 7 -2.98 17.73 25.73
C VAL A 7 -3.76 18.42 26.85
N GLU A 8 -4.43 19.54 26.55
CA GLU A 8 -5.20 20.31 27.54
C GLU A 8 -6.38 19.53 28.14
N ASN A 9 -6.99 18.62 27.38
CA ASN A 9 -8.09 17.78 27.83
C ASN A 9 -7.65 16.38 28.29
N SER A 10 -6.36 16.06 28.23
CA SER A 10 -5.83 14.77 28.67
C SER A 10 -5.60 14.72 30.18
N LEU A 11 -5.71 13.53 30.75
CA LEU A 11 -5.23 13.24 32.10
C LEU A 11 -3.72 13.00 32.06
N LEU A 12 -3.07 13.16 33.22
CA LEU A 12 -1.65 12.86 33.36
C LEU A 12 -1.35 11.42 32.94
N SER A 13 -0.33 11.27 32.10
CA SER A 13 0.23 9.97 31.74
C SER A 13 1.10 9.43 32.88
N VAL A 14 1.22 8.09 32.96
CA VAL A 14 2.10 7.40 33.92
C VAL A 14 3.54 7.92 33.86
N HIS A 15 4.01 8.32 32.67
CA HIS A 15 5.35 8.90 32.51
C HIS A 15 5.46 10.29 33.16
N GLU A 16 4.43 11.12 33.02
CA GLU A 16 4.38 12.47 33.62
C GLU A 16 4.25 12.40 35.15
N GLU A 17 3.41 11.48 35.66
CA GLU A 17 3.31 11.20 37.10
C GLU A 17 4.66 10.75 37.67
N LYS A 18 5.38 9.89 36.93
CA LYS A 18 6.72 9.43 37.32
C LYS A 18 7.68 10.62 37.40
N ILE A 19 7.71 11.50 36.40
CA ILE A 19 8.52 12.72 36.39
C ILE A 19 8.20 13.61 37.61
N GLU A 20 6.92 13.80 37.93
CA GLU A 20 6.52 14.59 39.11
C GLU A 20 6.98 13.96 40.42
N SER A 21 6.81 12.64 40.56
CA SER A 21 7.20 11.90 41.76
C SER A 21 8.72 11.94 41.97
N GLU A 22 9.51 11.81 40.90
CA GLU A 22 10.97 11.92 40.91
C GLU A 22 11.40 13.36 41.26
N LYS A 23 10.80 14.38 40.65
CA LYS A 23 11.05 15.80 40.98
C LYS A 23 10.78 16.10 42.46
N LYS A 24 9.67 15.61 43.02
CA LYS A 24 9.32 15.76 44.45
C LYS A 24 10.35 15.08 45.36
N LYS A 25 10.73 13.83 45.05
CA LYS A 25 11.78 13.09 45.79
C LYS A 25 13.13 13.80 45.74
N MET A 26 13.53 14.35 44.59
CA MET A 26 14.80 15.07 44.42
C MET A 26 14.83 16.39 45.19
N LYS A 27 13.73 17.16 45.22
CA LYS A 27 13.63 18.38 46.04
C LYS A 27 13.74 18.08 47.54
N ALA A 28 13.03 17.06 48.01
CA ALA A 28 13.07 16.65 49.41
C ALA A 28 14.47 16.18 49.86
N LYS A 29 15.25 15.55 48.96
CA LYS A 29 16.65 15.20 49.24
C LYS A 29 17.56 16.42 49.38
N LYS A 30 17.45 17.39 48.46
CA LYS A 30 18.26 18.64 48.52
C LYS A 30 18.00 19.45 49.79
N GLU A 31 16.74 19.59 50.19
CA GLU A 31 16.38 20.30 51.42
C GLU A 31 16.87 19.61 52.71
N LYS A 32 17.00 18.26 52.69
CA LYS A 32 17.59 17.49 53.80
C LYS A 32 19.11 17.61 53.84
N GLU A 33 19.77 17.59 52.69
CA GLU A 33 21.21 17.82 52.58
C GLU A 33 21.62 19.22 53.05
N GLU A 34 20.82 20.25 52.74
CA GLU A 34 21.03 21.62 53.22
C GLU A 34 20.83 21.78 54.74
N LYS A 35 20.02 20.92 55.36
CA LYS A 35 19.76 20.93 56.82
C LYS A 35 20.74 20.09 57.64
N GLY A 36 21.72 19.44 57.01
CA GLY A 36 22.84 18.77 57.69
C GLY A 36 22.53 17.42 58.34
N ASP A 37 21.35 16.84 58.13
CA ASP A 37 20.99 15.50 58.65
C ASP A 37 21.46 14.41 57.68
N LYS A 38 22.59 13.76 58.00
CA LYS A 38 23.08 12.57 57.30
C LYS A 38 22.43 11.31 57.89
N GLU A 39 21.23 10.96 57.42
CA GLU A 39 20.70 9.60 57.56
C GLU A 39 20.73 8.87 56.22
N GLU A 40 21.37 7.69 56.21
CA GLU A 40 21.40 6.73 55.10
C GLU A 40 19.99 6.22 54.79
N GLN A 41 19.23 6.95 53.97
CA GLN A 41 17.97 6.44 53.44
C GLN A 41 18.23 5.36 52.40
N SER A 42 18.14 4.10 52.85
CA SER A 42 17.75 2.89 52.12
C SER A 42 17.63 3.06 50.59
N SER A 43 18.68 2.61 49.91
CA SER A 43 18.90 2.53 48.47
C SER A 43 17.95 1.57 47.72
N LYS A 44 16.69 1.44 48.13
CA LYS A 44 15.74 0.45 47.57
C LYS A 44 14.60 1.01 46.71
N ASP A 45 14.33 2.33 46.76
CA ASP A 45 13.18 2.93 46.04
C ASP A 45 13.56 3.98 44.98
N ILE A 46 14.80 3.92 44.50
CA ILE A 46 15.23 4.66 43.31
C ILE A 46 15.19 3.64 42.18
N SER A 47 14.21 3.75 41.27
CA SER A 47 14.29 2.97 40.03
C SER A 47 15.63 3.32 39.39
N ALA A 48 16.47 2.31 39.11
CA ALA A 48 17.82 2.49 38.57
C ALA A 48 17.87 3.26 37.24
N VAL A 49 16.71 3.49 36.62
CA VAL A 49 16.53 4.29 35.41
C VAL A 49 15.52 5.40 35.71
N THR A 50 15.99 6.64 35.73
CA THR A 50 15.17 7.86 35.89
C THR A 50 14.29 8.07 34.66
N ALA A 51 13.19 8.81 34.77
CA ALA A 51 12.40 9.20 33.60
C ALA A 51 13.25 9.95 32.55
N PHE A 52 14.19 10.79 33.01
CA PHE A 52 15.15 11.50 32.17
C PHE A 52 16.10 10.56 31.41
N ASP A 53 16.61 9.51 32.07
CA ASP A 53 17.51 8.54 31.43
C ASP A 53 16.80 7.78 30.29
N LYS A 54 15.49 7.57 30.42
CA LYS A 54 14.67 6.97 29.35
C LYS A 54 14.47 7.91 28.18
N GLU A 55 14.20 9.19 28.45
CA GLU A 55 14.05 10.20 27.38
C GLU A 55 15.34 10.36 26.58
N ASP A 56 16.49 10.44 27.25
CA ASP A 56 17.80 10.49 26.59
C ASP A 56 18.10 9.22 25.78
N HIS A 57 17.69 8.05 26.29
CA HIS A 57 17.81 6.79 25.54
C HIS A 57 16.95 6.79 24.27
N TRP A 58 15.67 7.16 24.36
CA TRP A 58 14.79 7.26 23.19
C TRP A 58 15.28 8.29 22.18
N GLU A 59 15.79 9.44 22.64
CA GLU A 59 16.39 10.43 21.76
C GLU A 59 17.61 9.90 21.00
N LYS A 60 18.46 9.09 21.66
CA LYS A 60 19.59 8.43 21.00
C LYS A 60 19.12 7.46 19.93
N GLU A 61 18.14 6.60 20.24
CA GLU A 61 17.58 5.66 19.26
C GLU A 61 16.97 6.38 18.04
N VAL A 62 16.24 7.47 18.27
CA VAL A 62 15.66 8.28 17.18
C VAL A 62 16.74 8.96 16.34
N LYS A 63 17.84 9.43 16.95
CA LYS A 63 18.96 10.05 16.24
C LYS A 63 19.76 9.02 15.42
N GLU A 64 19.91 7.80 15.92
CA GLU A 64 20.58 6.71 15.21
C GLU A 64 19.72 6.14 14.07
N TYR A 65 18.39 6.17 14.21
CA TYR A 65 17.47 5.64 13.22
C TYR A 65 17.33 6.57 12.00
N GLN A 66 17.77 6.08 10.84
CA GLN A 66 17.55 6.76 9.57
C GLN A 66 16.20 6.38 8.97
N ILE A 67 15.29 7.34 8.90
CA ILE A 67 13.97 7.14 8.29
C ILE A 67 14.15 6.90 6.78
N PRO A 68 13.63 5.79 6.22
CA PRO A 68 13.71 5.55 4.79
C PRO A 68 12.96 6.63 4.01
N SER A 69 13.51 7.07 2.89
CA SER A 69 12.85 8.07 2.06
C SER A 69 11.55 7.53 1.50
N ARG A 70 10.49 8.35 1.55
CA ARG A 70 9.21 8.05 0.89
C ARG A 70 9.31 8.07 -0.63
N ILE A 71 10.33 8.74 -1.18
CA ILE A 71 10.61 8.82 -2.61
C ILE A 71 11.64 7.75 -2.95
N THR A 72 11.23 6.80 -3.77
CA THR A 72 12.08 5.67 -4.15
C THR A 72 12.97 6.01 -5.35
N GLU A 73 13.94 5.14 -5.66
CA GLU A 73 14.71 5.27 -6.89
C GLU A 73 13.85 5.12 -8.16
N ALA A 74 12.79 4.32 -8.08
CA ALA A 74 11.83 4.14 -9.16
C ALA A 74 11.07 5.45 -9.44
N ASP A 75 10.78 6.24 -8.41
CA ASP A 75 10.20 7.58 -8.57
C ASP A 75 11.16 8.54 -9.25
N LYS A 76 12.45 8.51 -8.86
CA LYS A 76 13.48 9.37 -9.45
C LYS A 76 13.75 9.05 -10.92
N LYS A 77 13.72 7.77 -11.28
CA LYS A 77 13.94 7.28 -12.65
C LYS A 77 12.66 7.24 -13.49
N ASN A 78 11.51 7.48 -12.87
CA ASN A 78 10.18 7.25 -13.43
C ASN A 78 10.03 5.85 -14.05
N ASP A 79 10.48 4.83 -13.32
CA ASP A 79 10.42 3.44 -13.77
C ASP A 79 9.00 2.89 -13.61
N MET A 80 8.28 2.80 -14.71
CA MET A 80 6.89 2.33 -14.77
C MET A 80 6.76 0.82 -14.58
N LYS A 81 7.86 0.05 -14.56
CA LYS A 81 7.82 -1.41 -14.35
C LYS A 81 7.91 -1.79 -12.88
N SER A 82 8.39 -0.89 -12.03
CA SER A 82 8.54 -1.16 -10.61
C SER A 82 7.24 -0.90 -9.84
N PRO A 83 6.73 -1.86 -9.06
CA PRO A 83 5.61 -1.62 -8.15
C PRO A 83 6.01 -0.74 -6.95
N LYS A 84 7.31 -0.46 -6.76
CA LYS A 84 7.83 0.35 -5.67
C LYS A 84 7.82 1.85 -5.96
N ARG A 85 7.26 2.30 -7.09
CA ARG A 85 7.06 3.73 -7.36
C ARG A 85 5.77 4.22 -6.69
N LYS A 86 5.66 5.52 -6.41
CA LYS A 86 4.47 6.20 -5.89
C LYS A 86 3.79 5.44 -4.74
N LEU A 87 4.55 5.17 -3.66
CA LEU A 87 4.09 4.40 -2.48
C LEU A 87 2.88 5.03 -1.77
N ASP A 88 2.59 6.29 -2.05
CA ASP A 88 1.44 7.04 -1.57
C ASP A 88 0.16 6.80 -2.39
N ARG A 89 0.26 6.23 -3.59
CA ARG A 89 -0.87 6.02 -4.52
C ARG A 89 -1.10 4.54 -4.82
N LYS A 90 -2.32 4.24 -5.27
CA LYS A 90 -2.67 2.91 -5.77
C LYS A 90 -2.20 2.77 -7.22
N LEU A 91 -1.47 1.70 -7.49
CA LEU A 91 -1.03 1.34 -8.83
C LEU A 91 -1.93 0.25 -9.40
N VAL A 92 -2.19 0.33 -10.69
CA VAL A 92 -2.92 -0.65 -11.49
C VAL A 92 -1.96 -1.26 -12.50
N LEU A 93 -1.98 -2.59 -12.60
CA LEU A 93 -1.20 -3.32 -13.59
C LEU A 93 -1.90 -3.30 -14.94
N ILE A 94 -1.19 -2.86 -15.98
CA ILE A 94 -1.60 -2.96 -17.38
C ILE A 94 -0.58 -3.78 -18.16
N VAL A 95 -1.07 -4.53 -19.14
CA VAL A 95 -0.27 -5.33 -20.07
C VAL A 95 -0.49 -4.86 -21.50
N GLN A 96 0.55 -4.96 -22.31
CA GLN A 96 0.54 -4.61 -23.71
C GLN A 96 0.44 -5.86 -24.57
N GLU A 97 -0.61 -5.95 -25.39
CA GLU A 97 -0.83 -7.07 -26.31
C GLU A 97 -0.90 -6.57 -27.76
N MET A 98 -0.50 -7.45 -28.68
CA MET A 98 -0.60 -7.19 -30.11
C MET A 98 -1.87 -7.86 -30.67
N ILE A 99 -2.90 -7.06 -30.93
CA ILE A 99 -4.18 -7.52 -31.49
C ILE A 99 -4.31 -6.97 -32.90
N ASN A 100 -4.42 -7.85 -33.90
CA ASN A 100 -4.54 -7.49 -35.32
C ASN A 100 -3.43 -6.52 -35.81
N GLY A 101 -2.19 -6.72 -35.33
CA GLY A 101 -1.04 -5.88 -35.65
C GLY A 101 -1.04 -4.50 -35.00
N LYS A 102 -1.96 -4.24 -34.06
CA LYS A 102 -1.97 -3.02 -33.25
C LYS A 102 -1.60 -3.34 -31.81
N GLU A 103 -0.76 -2.50 -31.23
CA GLU A 103 -0.42 -2.55 -29.82
C GLU A 103 -1.54 -1.91 -29.00
N ILE A 104 -2.13 -2.67 -28.09
CA ILE A 104 -3.22 -2.21 -27.23
C ILE A 104 -2.85 -2.48 -25.77
N TRP A 105 -2.98 -1.46 -24.93
CA TRP A 105 -2.85 -1.57 -23.49
C TRP A 105 -4.19 -1.96 -22.88
N LYS A 106 -4.20 -3.02 -22.06
CA LYS A 106 -5.39 -3.48 -21.34
C LYS A 106 -5.02 -4.09 -20.00
N LEU A 107 -6.04 -4.42 -19.21
CA LEU A 107 -5.85 -5.23 -18.01
C LEU A 107 -5.54 -6.68 -18.40
N PRO A 108 -4.80 -7.44 -17.57
CA PRO A 108 -4.65 -8.88 -17.76
C PRO A 108 -6.03 -9.55 -17.79
N ASP A 109 -6.36 -10.18 -18.92
CA ASP A 109 -7.62 -10.87 -19.14
C ASP A 109 -7.39 -12.31 -19.63
N GLY A 110 -8.45 -13.11 -19.50
CA GLY A 110 -8.50 -14.49 -19.94
C GLY A 110 -9.90 -14.86 -20.40
N TYR A 111 -9.98 -15.84 -21.29
CA TYR A 111 -11.26 -16.34 -21.79
C TYR A 111 -11.92 -17.21 -20.72
N TYR A 112 -13.22 -16.99 -20.54
CA TYR A 112 -14.02 -17.79 -19.63
C TYR A 112 -14.29 -19.17 -20.22
N ASN A 113 -13.98 -20.21 -19.45
CA ASN A 113 -14.29 -21.60 -19.75
C ASN A 113 -15.43 -22.06 -18.83
N ASN A 114 -16.42 -22.78 -19.38
CA ASN A 114 -17.60 -23.23 -18.63
C ASN A 114 -17.29 -24.21 -17.48
N GLU A 115 -16.07 -24.74 -17.41
CA GLU A 115 -15.63 -25.68 -16.38
C GLU A 115 -15.15 -24.98 -15.09
N GLU A 116 -14.88 -23.68 -15.14
CA GLU A 116 -14.31 -22.90 -14.04
C GLU A 116 -15.27 -21.81 -13.57
N THR A 117 -15.04 -21.29 -12.36
CA THR A 117 -15.71 -20.08 -11.88
C THR A 117 -15.05 -18.82 -12.45
N LEU A 118 -15.80 -17.72 -12.56
CA LEU A 118 -15.26 -16.43 -13.04
C LEU A 118 -14.04 -15.95 -12.22
N LYS A 119 -14.01 -16.27 -10.93
CA LYS A 119 -12.87 -15.96 -10.06
C LYS A 119 -11.65 -16.80 -10.42
N GLU A 120 -11.80 -18.11 -10.58
CA GLU A 120 -10.70 -19.01 -10.99
C GLU A 120 -10.16 -18.62 -12.36
N THR A 121 -11.05 -18.26 -13.31
CA THR A 121 -10.62 -17.72 -14.61
C THR A 121 -9.76 -16.47 -14.45
N ALA A 122 -10.10 -15.55 -13.55
CA ALA A 122 -9.29 -14.36 -13.30
C ALA A 122 -7.93 -14.68 -12.65
N GLU A 123 -7.88 -15.65 -11.72
CA GLU A 123 -6.62 -16.12 -11.11
C GLU A 123 -5.72 -16.80 -12.15
N ASN A 124 -6.30 -17.65 -13.00
CA ASN A 124 -5.62 -18.33 -14.10
C ASN A 124 -5.12 -17.33 -15.15
N ALA A 125 -5.94 -16.34 -15.52
CA ALA A 125 -5.55 -15.28 -16.44
C ALA A 125 -4.34 -14.49 -15.92
N LEU A 126 -4.33 -14.15 -14.63
CA LEU A 126 -3.17 -13.48 -14.02
C LEU A 126 -1.91 -14.35 -14.07
N GLN A 127 -2.02 -15.64 -13.77
CA GLN A 127 -0.87 -16.56 -13.81
C GLN A 127 -0.34 -16.81 -15.22
N GLN A 128 -1.23 -16.91 -16.21
CA GLN A 128 -0.86 -17.07 -17.62
C GLN A 128 -0.16 -15.80 -18.11
N ARG A 129 -0.83 -14.66 -17.99
CA ARG A 129 -0.35 -13.38 -18.53
C ARG A 129 0.88 -12.85 -17.78
N CYS A 130 0.86 -12.88 -16.45
CA CYS A 130 1.89 -12.24 -15.63
C CYS A 130 2.93 -13.22 -15.06
N GLY A 131 2.77 -14.51 -15.32
CA GLY A 131 3.62 -15.57 -14.78
C GLY A 131 3.25 -16.00 -13.36
N THR A 132 3.82 -17.12 -12.94
CA THR A 132 3.55 -17.75 -11.63
C THR A 132 4.29 -17.10 -10.46
N THR A 133 5.20 -16.17 -10.74
CA THR A 133 5.98 -15.45 -9.72
C THR A 133 5.17 -14.33 -9.07
N LEU A 134 4.16 -13.81 -9.74
CA LEU A 134 3.25 -12.79 -9.22
C LEU A 134 2.28 -13.40 -8.20
N LYS A 135 2.42 -13.05 -6.93
CA LYS A 135 1.50 -13.45 -5.86
C LYS A 135 0.41 -12.38 -5.70
N SER A 136 -0.78 -12.70 -6.19
CA SER A 136 -1.97 -11.87 -6.03
C SER A 136 -3.10 -12.61 -5.32
N ASN A 137 -3.93 -11.89 -4.57
CA ASN A 137 -5.14 -12.43 -3.95
C ASN A 137 -6.37 -11.66 -4.43
N ILE A 138 -7.34 -12.34 -5.03
CA ILE A 138 -8.58 -11.71 -5.50
C ILE A 138 -9.53 -11.46 -4.32
N PHE A 139 -10.12 -10.27 -4.27
CA PHE A 139 -11.10 -9.91 -3.26
C PHE A 139 -12.46 -10.53 -3.59
N GLY A 140 -12.97 -11.41 -2.72
CA GLY A 140 -14.30 -12.00 -2.86
C GLY A 140 -14.50 -12.84 -4.13
N ASN A 141 -15.73 -13.32 -4.33
CA ASN A 141 -16.09 -14.15 -5.49
C ASN A 141 -16.91 -13.38 -6.54
N ALA A 142 -17.46 -12.22 -6.17
CA ALA A 142 -18.26 -11.40 -7.06
C ALA A 142 -17.37 -10.47 -7.92
N PRO A 143 -17.71 -10.25 -9.20
CA PRO A 143 -17.03 -9.24 -10.01
C PRO A 143 -17.34 -7.85 -9.45
N HIS A 144 -16.34 -6.96 -9.50
CA HIS A 144 -16.46 -5.58 -9.02
C HIS A 144 -16.97 -4.63 -10.10
N GLY A 145 -16.73 -4.98 -11.36
CA GLY A 145 -17.11 -4.18 -12.50
C GLY A 145 -17.51 -5.04 -13.69
N LEU A 146 -18.32 -4.47 -14.57
CA LEU A 146 -18.73 -5.09 -15.82
C LEU A 146 -18.58 -4.09 -16.95
N PHE A 147 -17.68 -4.38 -17.88
CA PHE A 147 -17.51 -3.59 -19.09
C PHE A 147 -18.08 -4.34 -20.28
N LYS A 148 -18.86 -3.67 -21.12
CA LYS A 148 -19.51 -4.26 -22.30
C LYS A 148 -19.22 -3.41 -23.50
N TYR A 149 -18.73 -4.03 -24.58
CA TYR A 149 -18.59 -3.36 -25.86
C TYR A 149 -19.01 -4.28 -26.99
N LYS A 150 -19.47 -3.66 -28.08
CA LYS A 150 -19.89 -4.38 -29.27
C LYS A 150 -18.71 -4.53 -30.21
N LEU A 151 -18.53 -5.71 -30.77
CA LEU A 151 -17.47 -5.95 -31.77
C LEU A 151 -17.79 -5.18 -33.07
N PRO A 152 -16.78 -4.76 -33.85
CA PRO A 152 -17.00 -4.22 -35.19
C PRO A 152 -17.69 -5.24 -36.10
N LEU A 153 -18.50 -4.78 -37.06
CA LEU A 153 -19.30 -5.65 -37.95
C LEU A 153 -18.45 -6.74 -38.63
N SER A 154 -17.22 -6.39 -39.03
CA SER A 154 -16.26 -7.31 -39.66
C SER A 154 -15.88 -8.51 -38.80
N VAL A 155 -15.90 -8.38 -37.46
CA VAL A 155 -15.55 -9.46 -36.52
C VAL A 155 -16.81 -10.22 -36.07
N ARG A 156 -17.97 -9.56 -36.08
CA ARG A 156 -19.25 -10.21 -35.73
C ARG A 156 -19.61 -11.32 -36.70
N GLU A 157 -19.33 -11.12 -37.99
CA GLU A 157 -19.61 -12.10 -39.04
C GLU A 157 -18.67 -13.30 -38.95
N THR A 158 -17.42 -13.11 -38.51
CA THR A 158 -16.44 -14.20 -38.40
C THR A 158 -16.60 -15.02 -37.13
N GLU A 159 -16.92 -14.40 -36.00
CA GLU A 159 -17.01 -15.09 -34.70
C GLU A 159 -18.45 -15.37 -34.25
N ASN A 160 -19.45 -14.97 -35.03
CA ASN A 160 -20.88 -15.11 -34.69
C ASN A 160 -21.22 -14.58 -33.29
N ALA A 161 -20.57 -13.50 -32.88
CA ALA A 161 -20.71 -12.87 -31.57
C ALA A 161 -21.06 -11.38 -31.70
N GLU A 162 -22.09 -10.92 -30.98
CA GLU A 162 -22.52 -9.50 -31.04
C GLU A 162 -21.55 -8.55 -30.32
N GLY A 163 -20.84 -9.05 -29.31
CA GLY A 163 -19.96 -8.25 -28.46
C GLY A 163 -19.35 -9.05 -27.32
N VAL A 164 -18.57 -8.34 -26.50
CA VAL A 164 -17.80 -8.92 -25.40
C VAL A 164 -18.26 -8.33 -24.07
N LYS A 165 -18.35 -9.18 -23.05
CA LYS A 165 -18.59 -8.80 -21.65
C LYS A 165 -17.33 -9.12 -20.85
N ILE A 166 -16.71 -8.10 -20.28
CA ILE A 166 -15.53 -8.21 -19.43
C ILE A 166 -15.98 -8.06 -17.98
N PHE A 167 -15.78 -9.10 -17.19
CA PHE A 167 -15.98 -9.08 -15.74
C PHE A 167 -14.66 -8.71 -15.06
N ILE A 168 -14.66 -7.63 -14.28
CA ILE A 168 -13.45 -7.09 -13.69
C ILE A 168 -13.40 -7.49 -12.21
N TYR A 169 -12.28 -8.10 -11.83
CA TYR A 169 -11.99 -8.50 -10.47
C TYR A 169 -10.89 -7.62 -9.88
N LYS A 170 -11.04 -7.26 -8.62
CA LYS A 170 -10.01 -6.54 -7.87
C LYS A 170 -9.10 -7.54 -7.18
N ALA A 171 -7.80 -7.35 -7.31
CA ALA A 171 -6.79 -8.17 -6.65
C ALA A 171 -5.84 -7.32 -5.78
N GLU A 172 -5.37 -7.91 -4.69
CA GLU A 172 -4.27 -7.41 -3.87
C GLU A 172 -2.96 -8.00 -4.39
N PHE A 173 -2.01 -7.14 -4.74
CA PHE A 173 -0.64 -7.54 -5.01
C PHE A 173 0.12 -7.71 -3.69
N LYS A 174 0.64 -8.90 -3.42
CA LYS A 174 1.41 -9.19 -2.20
C LYS A 174 2.91 -9.10 -2.45
N ASP A 175 3.39 -9.85 -3.43
CA ASP A 175 4.81 -9.94 -3.74
C ASP A 175 5.01 -10.56 -5.12
N GLY A 176 6.21 -10.43 -5.68
CA GLY A 176 6.60 -11.01 -6.96
C GLY A 176 6.87 -9.98 -8.05
N ASN A 177 7.22 -10.49 -9.22
CA ASN A 177 7.43 -9.68 -10.41
C ASN A 177 6.62 -10.26 -11.57
N VAL A 178 6.37 -9.43 -12.58
CA VAL A 178 5.71 -9.90 -13.81
C VAL A 178 6.77 -10.56 -14.69
N ASP A 179 6.62 -11.86 -14.90
CA ASP A 179 7.43 -12.63 -15.83
C ASP A 179 6.73 -12.71 -17.19
N LEU A 180 7.27 -12.01 -18.18
CA LEU A 180 6.83 -12.08 -19.57
C LEU A 180 7.33 -13.39 -20.21
N LYS A 181 6.76 -14.53 -19.82
CA LYS A 181 7.09 -15.84 -20.42
C LYS A 181 6.34 -16.07 -21.73
N ASP A 182 5.16 -15.47 -21.88
CA ASP A 182 4.33 -15.62 -23.07
C ASP A 182 4.68 -14.56 -24.13
N LYS A 183 4.86 -15.02 -25.36
CA LYS A 183 5.18 -14.17 -26.53
C LYS A 183 4.06 -13.21 -26.92
N GLU A 184 2.87 -13.36 -26.33
CA GLU A 184 1.71 -12.51 -26.62
C GLU A 184 1.77 -11.15 -25.91
N ILE A 185 2.47 -11.08 -24.77
CA ILE A 185 2.60 -9.85 -24.00
C ILE A 185 3.96 -9.22 -24.28
N MET A 186 3.92 -8.03 -24.85
CA MET A 186 5.10 -7.29 -25.26
C MET A 186 5.73 -6.54 -24.08
N ASP A 187 4.89 -5.95 -23.23
CA ASP A 187 5.34 -5.15 -22.10
C ASP A 187 4.28 -5.07 -20.99
N TYR A 188 4.68 -4.62 -19.80
CA TYR A 188 3.78 -4.34 -18.69
C TYR A 188 4.17 -3.04 -17.98
N LYS A 189 3.19 -2.39 -17.36
CA LYS A 189 3.39 -1.16 -16.58
C LYS A 189 2.49 -1.12 -15.36
N TRP A 190 3.00 -0.51 -14.30
CA TRP A 190 2.26 -0.12 -13.10
C TRP A 190 1.91 1.36 -13.19
N VAL A 191 0.65 1.66 -13.46
CA VAL A 191 0.14 3.02 -13.71
C VAL A 191 -0.77 3.49 -12.58
N THR A 192 -0.74 4.79 -12.28
CA THR A 192 -1.76 5.39 -11.42
C THR A 192 -3.07 5.55 -12.19
N LEU A 193 -4.21 5.73 -11.51
CA LEU A 193 -5.48 5.94 -12.19
C LEU A 193 -5.51 7.20 -13.05
N GLU A 194 -4.77 8.25 -12.67
CA GLU A 194 -4.63 9.47 -13.49
C GLU A 194 -3.97 9.18 -14.84
N GLU A 195 -2.85 8.46 -14.82
CA GLU A 195 -2.08 8.06 -16.00
C GLU A 195 -2.80 7.00 -16.86
N LEU A 196 -3.73 6.24 -16.26
CA LEU A 196 -4.49 5.22 -16.96
C LEU A 196 -5.34 5.79 -18.12
N SER A 197 -5.72 7.05 -18.02
CA SER A 197 -6.44 7.81 -19.06
C SER A 197 -5.66 7.93 -20.37
N GLU A 198 -4.34 7.86 -20.34
CA GLU A 198 -3.48 7.94 -21.53
C GLU A 198 -3.43 6.62 -22.30
N TYR A 199 -3.66 5.49 -21.61
CA TYR A 199 -3.48 4.15 -22.17
C TYR A 199 -4.78 3.50 -22.61
N VAL A 200 -5.91 3.83 -21.98
CA VAL A 200 -7.17 3.10 -22.16
C VAL A 200 -8.29 4.01 -22.65
N THR A 201 -9.26 3.42 -23.35
CA THR A 201 -10.40 4.18 -23.89
C THR A 201 -11.19 4.90 -22.76
N PRO A 202 -11.73 6.11 -23.02
CA PRO A 202 -12.47 6.88 -22.02
C PRO A 202 -13.68 6.15 -21.42
N GLN A 203 -14.32 5.27 -22.21
CA GLN A 203 -15.45 4.47 -21.73
C GLN A 203 -15.03 3.45 -20.67
N PHE A 204 -13.90 2.79 -20.90
CA PHE A 204 -13.36 1.82 -19.96
C PHE A 204 -12.82 2.51 -18.71
N GLU A 205 -12.12 3.63 -18.88
CA GLU A 205 -11.64 4.45 -17.77
C GLU A 205 -12.79 4.87 -16.83
N LYS A 206 -13.93 5.27 -17.39
CA LYS A 206 -15.12 5.60 -16.59
C LYS A 206 -15.59 4.41 -15.77
N THR A 207 -15.68 3.22 -16.37
CA THR A 207 -16.04 1.98 -15.65
C THR A 207 -15.04 1.65 -14.55
N LEU A 208 -13.74 1.86 -14.78
CA LEU A 208 -12.72 1.64 -13.76
C LEU A 208 -12.84 2.63 -12.58
N LYS A 209 -13.07 3.90 -12.86
CA LYS A 209 -13.24 4.95 -11.83
C LYS A 209 -14.46 4.71 -10.94
N GLU A 210 -15.48 3.98 -11.42
CA GLU A 210 -16.67 3.65 -10.61
C GLU A 210 -16.35 2.72 -9.43
N PHE A 211 -15.35 1.83 -9.55
CA PHE A 211 -15.01 0.88 -8.48
C PHE A 211 -13.59 1.00 -7.92
N VAL A 212 -12.66 1.65 -8.61
CA VAL A 212 -11.33 1.94 -8.07
C VAL A 212 -11.35 3.32 -7.41
N LEU A 213 -11.58 3.32 -6.08
CA LEU A 213 -11.55 4.54 -5.27
C LEU A 213 -10.11 4.98 -5.01
N GLU A 214 -9.78 6.24 -5.32
CA GLU A 214 -8.63 6.93 -4.76
C GLU A 214 -9.03 7.54 -3.41
N PHE A 215 -8.22 7.28 -2.39
CA PHE A 215 -8.31 7.92 -1.08
C PHE A 215 -7.00 8.66 -0.82
#